data_AF-A0A954PQM3-F1
#
_entry.id   AF-A0A954PQM3-F1
#
_cell.length_a   1.000
_cell.length_b   1.000
_cell.length_c   1.000
_cell.angle_alpha   90.00
_cell.angle_beta   90.00
_cell.angle_gamma   90.00
#
_symmetry.space_group_name_H-M   'P 1'
#
loop_
_entity.id
_entity.type
_entity.pdbx_description
1 polymer ?
#
loop_
_entity_poly.entity_id
_entity_poly.type
_entity_poly.pdbx_seq_one_letter_code
_entity_poly.pdbx_strand_id
1 'polypeptide(L)'
;MPQPFAHALAWLGSVLPLALLCSDVARAAEGAQLLNFYGYHDCIQLSNDSTEVILCPAAGGRVLSYALEGANILYLPRGDEGWVWDGSSARAPMHAGRFDIGPEQMVPRRPTLWQGKWTGEIVGDRAAVLRSQYDASTGVQLERRFELAADSSKLECTQTIINASPQDEERTVEYCHWSRTFVNGYGTCVLPVSRPSRFPQFYVRYDPPNNLINFQPNDRHIQLVDDHLIINARPLNPKLGFDSQQGWLAYLSRQ
;
A
#
# COMPACT_ATOMS: atom_id res chain seq x y z
N MET A 1 83.13 -48.81 -32.29
CA MET A 1 82.63 -49.00 -30.90
C MET A 1 81.21 -48.44 -30.80
N PRO A 2 80.35 -49.01 -29.94
CA PRO A 2 78.92 -49.20 -30.21
C PRO A 2 77.98 -48.13 -29.62
N GLN A 3 76.73 -48.15 -30.09
CA GLN A 3 75.47 -47.69 -29.47
C GLN A 3 75.09 -48.58 -28.24
N PRO A 4 74.06 -48.31 -27.37
CA PRO A 4 72.78 -47.65 -27.67
C PRO A 4 72.06 -46.84 -26.54
N PHE A 5 70.88 -46.35 -26.94
CA PHE A 5 69.75 -45.68 -26.27
C PHE A 5 69.24 -46.26 -24.94
N ALA A 6 68.63 -45.38 -24.11
CA ALA A 6 67.38 -45.68 -23.37
C ALA A 6 66.60 -44.39 -23.00
N HIS A 7 65.28 -44.46 -23.19
CA HIS A 7 64.26 -43.43 -23.00
C HIS A 7 63.88 -43.19 -21.54
N ALA A 8 63.37 -41.99 -21.22
CA ALA A 8 62.42 -41.79 -20.12
C ALA A 8 61.37 -40.72 -20.50
N LEU A 9 60.12 -41.18 -20.62
CA LEU A 9 58.91 -40.34 -20.70
C LEU A 9 58.63 -39.71 -19.33
N ALA A 10 58.16 -38.46 -19.31
CA ALA A 10 57.43 -37.91 -18.17
C ALA A 10 56.11 -37.28 -18.63
N TRP A 11 55.05 -37.71 -17.95
CA TRP A 11 53.64 -37.49 -18.22
C TRP A 11 53.19 -36.04 -17.97
N LEU A 12 52.36 -35.50 -18.88
CA LEU A 12 51.56 -34.29 -18.70
C LEU A 12 50.27 -34.65 -17.94
N GLY A 13 50.20 -34.32 -16.66
CA GLY A 13 48.97 -34.39 -15.87
C GLY A 13 48.15 -33.11 -16.06
N SER A 14 47.14 -33.16 -16.94
CA SER A 14 46.14 -32.11 -17.07
C SER A 14 45.10 -32.22 -15.94
N VAL A 15 45.13 -31.29 -14.99
CA VAL A 15 44.07 -31.12 -13.99
C VAL A 15 43.01 -30.21 -14.62
N LEU A 16 41.87 -30.78 -15.02
CA LEU A 16 40.67 -30.02 -15.37
C LEU A 16 40.02 -29.49 -14.09
N PRO A 17 39.78 -28.18 -13.94
CA PRO A 17 38.94 -27.68 -12.87
C PRO A 17 37.47 -28.02 -13.19
N LEU A 18 36.86 -28.83 -12.33
CA LEU A 18 35.44 -29.12 -12.34
C LEU A 18 34.70 -27.84 -11.88
N ALA A 19 34.23 -27.04 -12.83
CA ALA A 19 33.39 -25.89 -12.53
C ALA A 19 32.02 -26.39 -12.02
N LEU A 20 31.78 -26.27 -10.71
CA LEU A 20 30.44 -26.42 -10.15
C LEU A 20 29.58 -25.26 -10.69
N LEU A 21 28.70 -25.59 -11.62
CA LEU A 21 27.57 -24.74 -12.00
C LEU A 21 26.55 -24.79 -10.86
N CYS A 22 26.66 -23.89 -9.87
CA CYS A 22 25.55 -23.57 -8.98
C CYS A 22 24.42 -23.01 -9.83
N SER A 23 23.44 -23.85 -10.12
CA SER A 23 22.19 -23.43 -10.72
C SER A 23 21.35 -22.84 -9.59
N ASP A 24 21.42 -21.52 -9.39
CA ASP A 24 20.41 -20.81 -8.60
C ASP A 24 19.08 -20.91 -9.36
N VAL A 25 18.34 -21.98 -9.09
CA VAL A 25 16.94 -22.06 -9.47
C VAL A 25 16.24 -21.03 -8.60
N ALA A 26 15.99 -19.84 -9.16
CA ALA A 26 15.18 -18.82 -8.52
C ALA A 26 13.86 -19.46 -8.10
N ARG A 27 13.66 -19.65 -6.79
CA ARG A 27 12.41 -20.18 -6.26
C ARG A 27 11.31 -19.18 -6.60
N ALA A 28 10.23 -19.64 -7.23
CA ALA A 28 9.04 -18.83 -7.39
C ALA A 28 8.60 -18.34 -6.01
N ALA A 29 8.37 -17.03 -5.87
CA ALA A 29 7.91 -16.43 -4.63
C ALA A 29 6.54 -17.01 -4.27
N GLU A 30 6.47 -17.69 -3.14
CA GLU A 30 5.26 -18.38 -2.72
C GLU A 30 4.18 -17.38 -2.35
N GLY A 31 2.94 -17.60 -2.82
CA GLY A 31 1.83 -16.71 -2.55
C GLY A 31 2.02 -15.30 -3.13
N ALA A 32 2.86 -15.13 -4.16
CA ALA A 32 3.01 -13.87 -4.87
C ALA A 32 3.09 -14.10 -6.38
N GLN A 33 2.27 -13.41 -7.16
CA GLN A 33 2.29 -13.53 -8.63
C GLN A 33 1.74 -12.29 -9.33
N LEU A 34 2.11 -12.12 -10.61
CA LEU A 34 1.50 -11.13 -11.49
C LEU A 34 0.16 -11.65 -12.04
N LEU A 35 -0.82 -10.77 -12.17
CA LEU A 35 -2.10 -11.09 -12.81
C LEU A 35 -2.74 -9.90 -13.51
N ASN A 36 -3.71 -10.22 -14.35
CA ASN A 36 -4.68 -9.25 -14.83
C ASN A 36 -5.79 -9.06 -13.78
N PHE A 37 -6.07 -7.83 -13.39
CA PHE A 37 -7.18 -7.53 -12.49
C PHE A 37 -7.74 -6.13 -12.76
N TYR A 38 -9.07 -6.02 -12.80
CA TYR A 38 -9.77 -4.73 -12.90
C TYR A 38 -9.29 -3.85 -14.07
N GLY A 39 -9.04 -4.46 -15.23
CA GLY A 39 -8.56 -3.79 -16.44
C GLY A 39 -7.06 -3.45 -16.46
N TYR A 40 -6.30 -3.81 -15.43
CA TYR A 40 -4.84 -3.67 -15.39
C TYR A 40 -4.15 -5.00 -15.66
N HIS A 41 -2.94 -4.94 -16.21
CA HIS A 41 -2.18 -6.12 -16.68
C HIS A 41 -0.91 -6.44 -15.88
N ASP A 42 -0.53 -5.54 -14.97
CA ASP A 42 0.68 -5.61 -14.15
C ASP A 42 0.35 -5.56 -12.65
N CYS A 43 -0.84 -6.03 -12.26
CA CYS A 43 -1.20 -6.17 -10.85
C CYS A 43 -0.38 -7.28 -10.19
N ILE A 44 -0.12 -7.13 -8.90
CA ILE A 44 0.55 -8.13 -8.07
C ILE A 44 -0.46 -8.67 -7.08
N GLN A 45 -0.68 -9.98 -7.08
CA GLN A 45 -1.43 -10.69 -6.06
C GLN A 45 -0.48 -11.17 -4.97
N LEU A 46 -0.88 -10.98 -3.72
CA LEU A 46 -0.33 -11.65 -2.55
C LEU A 46 -1.43 -12.54 -1.95
N SER A 47 -1.14 -13.79 -1.65
CA SER A 47 -2.15 -14.72 -1.13
C SER A 47 -1.62 -15.77 -0.14
N ASN A 48 -2.51 -16.21 0.74
CA ASN A 48 -2.37 -17.40 1.60
C ASN A 48 -3.69 -18.19 1.59
N ASP A 49 -3.85 -19.16 2.49
CA ASP A 49 -5.03 -20.04 2.54
C ASP A 49 -6.37 -19.31 2.67
N SER A 50 -6.39 -18.12 3.28
CA SER A 50 -7.63 -17.39 3.62
C SER A 50 -7.73 -16.00 3.00
N THR A 51 -6.61 -15.41 2.61
CA THR A 51 -6.53 -13.98 2.28
C THR A 51 -5.90 -13.76 0.92
N GLU A 52 -6.49 -12.86 0.14
CA GLU A 52 -5.98 -12.39 -1.14
C GLU A 52 -5.90 -10.86 -1.14
N VAL A 53 -4.78 -10.33 -1.58
CA VAL A 53 -4.52 -8.89 -1.73
C VAL A 53 -4.08 -8.61 -3.16
N ILE A 54 -4.66 -7.60 -3.80
CA ILE A 54 -4.28 -7.20 -5.15
C ILE A 54 -3.75 -5.77 -5.14
N LEU A 55 -2.49 -5.63 -5.54
CA LEU A 55 -1.75 -4.38 -5.63
C LEU A 55 -1.71 -3.89 -7.08
N CYS A 56 -1.86 -2.60 -7.29
CA CYS A 56 -1.89 -1.98 -8.61
C CYS A 56 -0.81 -0.89 -8.73
N PRO A 57 0.30 -1.17 -9.44
CA PRO A 57 1.29 -0.15 -9.76
C PRO A 57 0.75 0.85 -10.80
N ALA A 58 -0.07 0.42 -11.76
CA ALA A 58 -0.50 1.24 -12.90
C ALA A 58 -1.21 2.57 -12.58
N ALA A 59 -1.81 2.71 -11.39
CA ALA A 59 -2.47 3.94 -10.97
C ALA A 59 -2.28 4.19 -9.47
N GLY A 60 -1.28 5.00 -9.13
CA GLY A 60 -1.04 5.54 -7.79
C GLY A 60 -0.61 4.53 -6.72
N GLY A 61 -0.10 3.35 -7.12
CA GLY A 61 0.40 2.31 -6.20
C GLY A 61 -0.64 1.76 -5.21
N ARG A 62 -1.89 1.57 -5.66
CA ARG A 62 -3.06 1.26 -4.80
C ARG A 62 -3.13 -0.19 -4.35
N VAL A 63 -3.91 -0.44 -3.30
CA VAL A 63 -4.49 -1.76 -3.00
C VAL A 63 -5.90 -1.78 -3.61
N LEU A 64 -6.12 -2.58 -4.65
CA LEU A 64 -7.42 -2.68 -5.32
C LEU A 64 -8.39 -3.63 -4.61
N SER A 65 -7.86 -4.72 -4.07
CA SER A 65 -8.64 -5.74 -3.36
C SER A 65 -7.93 -6.15 -2.08
N TYR A 66 -8.72 -6.34 -1.03
CA TYR A 66 -8.35 -7.09 0.17
C TYR A 66 -9.51 -8.01 0.47
N ALA A 67 -9.35 -9.29 0.12
CA ALA A 67 -10.37 -10.31 0.25
C ALA A 67 -10.02 -11.30 1.35
N LEU A 68 -10.94 -11.48 2.30
CA LEU A 68 -10.88 -12.51 3.32
C LEU A 68 -11.94 -13.57 2.97
N GLU A 69 -11.52 -14.82 2.83
CA GLU A 69 -12.37 -15.95 2.43
C GLU A 69 -13.16 -15.65 1.13
N GLY A 70 -12.51 -14.99 0.18
CA GLY A 70 -13.09 -14.58 -1.10
C GLY A 70 -13.97 -13.32 -1.05
N ALA A 71 -14.22 -12.74 0.13
CA ALA A 71 -15.01 -11.53 0.28
C ALA A 71 -14.13 -10.26 0.34
N ASN A 72 -14.13 -9.46 -0.74
CA ASN A 72 -13.41 -8.19 -0.80
C ASN A 72 -14.12 -7.09 0.01
N ILE A 73 -13.37 -6.45 0.93
CA ILE A 73 -13.90 -5.34 1.75
C ILE A 73 -13.77 -3.97 1.06
N LEU A 74 -12.85 -3.83 0.11
CA LEU A 74 -12.55 -2.55 -0.53
C LEU A 74 -13.63 -2.21 -1.57
N TYR A 75 -14.06 -0.96 -1.58
CA TYR A 75 -14.97 -0.44 -2.58
C TYR A 75 -14.24 -0.22 -3.90
N LEU A 76 -14.59 -1.03 -4.90
CA LEU A 76 -14.05 -0.99 -6.25
C LEU A 76 -15.22 -1.13 -7.24
N PRO A 77 -15.82 -0.01 -7.70
CA PRO A 77 -17.06 -0.03 -8.48
C PRO A 77 -16.81 -0.46 -9.93
N ARG A 78 -17.86 -0.80 -10.69
CA ARG A 78 -17.72 -0.97 -12.14
C ARG A 78 -17.64 0.37 -12.85
N GLY A 79 -16.91 0.44 -13.95
CA GLY A 79 -16.79 1.62 -14.82
C GLY A 79 -15.43 2.31 -14.79
N ASP A 80 -14.57 2.00 -13.80
CA ASP A 80 -13.23 2.58 -13.67
C ASP A 80 -12.10 1.59 -14.04
N GLU A 81 -12.46 0.43 -14.61
CA GLU A 81 -11.52 -0.61 -15.00
C GLU A 81 -10.45 -0.06 -15.96
N GLY A 82 -9.18 -0.34 -15.67
CA GLY A 82 -8.06 0.04 -16.52
C GLY A 82 -7.83 1.55 -16.63
N TRP A 83 -8.47 2.36 -15.79
CA TRP A 83 -8.25 3.81 -15.81
C TRP A 83 -6.76 4.14 -15.55
N VAL A 84 -6.20 4.98 -16.41
CA VAL A 84 -4.82 5.47 -16.30
C VAL A 84 -4.80 6.98 -16.40
N TRP A 85 -3.86 7.60 -15.70
CA TRP A 85 -3.67 9.04 -15.76
C TRP A 85 -3.07 9.45 -17.11
N ASP A 86 -3.73 10.39 -17.79
CA ASP A 86 -3.34 10.92 -19.10
C ASP A 86 -2.45 12.18 -19.00
N GLY A 87 -2.06 12.58 -17.80
CA GLY A 87 -1.33 13.83 -17.55
C GLY A 87 -2.23 15.03 -17.20
N SER A 88 -3.56 14.90 -17.32
CA SER A 88 -4.51 15.98 -17.03
C SER A 88 -4.94 16.02 -15.56
N SER A 89 -5.31 17.19 -15.04
CA SER A 89 -5.75 17.35 -13.65
C SER A 89 -7.21 16.96 -13.39
N ALA A 90 -7.80 16.13 -14.25
CA ALA A 90 -9.18 15.68 -14.13
C ALA A 90 -9.43 14.88 -12.84
N ARG A 91 -10.70 14.81 -12.43
CA ARG A 91 -11.12 14.07 -11.24
C ARG A 91 -10.95 12.57 -11.48
N ALA A 92 -9.87 12.00 -10.97
CA ALA A 92 -9.56 10.58 -11.14
C ALA A 92 -10.43 9.66 -10.27
N PRO A 93 -10.92 8.52 -10.80
CA PRO A 93 -11.67 7.51 -10.07
C PRO A 93 -10.76 6.63 -9.20
N MET A 94 -10.03 7.26 -8.29
CA MET A 94 -9.09 6.57 -7.40
C MET A 94 -9.86 5.95 -6.24
N HIS A 95 -10.47 4.77 -6.42
CA HIS A 95 -11.16 4.01 -5.36
C HIS A 95 -10.22 3.03 -4.63
N ALA A 96 -10.78 2.21 -3.73
CA ALA A 96 -10.10 1.21 -2.89
C ALA A 96 -9.07 1.78 -1.87
N GLY A 97 -7.97 1.06 -1.61
CA GLY A 97 -6.95 1.40 -0.62
C GLY A 97 -5.89 2.36 -1.18
N ARG A 98 -5.74 3.53 -0.54
CA ARG A 98 -4.90 4.62 -1.04
C ARG A 98 -4.00 5.17 0.05
N PHE A 99 -2.81 5.56 -0.36
CA PHE A 99 -1.85 6.25 0.48
C PHE A 99 -1.34 7.49 -0.26
N ASP A 100 -0.90 8.49 0.50
CA ASP A 100 -0.51 9.80 0.02
C ASP A 100 0.38 10.47 1.08
N ILE A 101 0.72 11.74 0.82
CA ILE A 101 1.42 12.62 1.76
C ILE A 101 0.60 13.89 2.02
N GLY A 102 0.75 14.47 3.21
CA GLY A 102 0.09 15.71 3.60
C GLY A 102 0.97 16.61 4.45
N PRO A 103 0.40 17.69 5.03
CA PRO A 103 -1.02 18.07 4.99
C PRO A 103 -1.49 18.61 3.62
N GLU A 104 -2.65 18.17 3.14
CA GLU A 104 -3.16 18.40 1.77
C GLU A 104 -3.13 19.87 1.31
N GLN A 105 -3.40 20.83 2.20
CA GLN A 105 -3.42 22.26 1.86
C GLN A 105 -2.03 22.91 1.77
N MET A 106 -0.99 22.25 2.29
CA MET A 106 0.38 22.77 2.31
C MET A 106 1.28 22.06 1.31
N VAL A 107 1.05 20.77 1.07
CA VAL A 107 1.85 20.00 0.12
C VAL A 107 1.54 20.44 -1.32
N PRO A 108 2.57 20.68 -2.16
CA PRO A 108 2.39 20.94 -3.59
C PRO A 108 1.50 19.88 -4.27
N ARG A 109 0.85 20.30 -5.37
CA ARG A 109 0.04 19.39 -6.19
C ARG A 109 0.93 18.31 -6.81
N ARG A 110 0.64 17.05 -6.49
CA ARG A 110 1.45 15.88 -6.85
C ARG A 110 0.67 14.82 -7.63
N PRO A 111 0.07 15.15 -8.79
CA PRO A 111 -0.72 14.19 -9.56
C PRO A 111 0.12 12.97 -9.98
N THR A 112 1.44 13.12 -10.18
CA THR A 112 2.35 12.02 -10.46
C THR A 112 2.36 10.99 -9.33
N LEU A 113 2.54 11.42 -8.07
CA LEU A 113 2.50 10.50 -6.93
C LEU A 113 1.10 9.91 -6.72
N TRP A 114 0.06 10.73 -6.90
CA TRP A 114 -1.32 10.37 -6.59
C TRP A 114 -1.99 9.47 -7.65
N GLN A 115 -1.71 9.69 -8.94
CA GLN A 115 -2.44 9.11 -10.08
C GLN A 115 -1.52 8.39 -11.06
N GLY A 116 -0.23 8.75 -11.09
CA GLY A 116 0.72 8.23 -12.05
C GLY A 116 0.94 6.72 -11.93
N LYS A 117 1.46 6.15 -13.01
CA LYS A 117 1.91 4.75 -13.04
C LYS A 117 3.12 4.60 -12.15
N TRP A 118 3.14 3.65 -11.23
CA TRP A 118 4.30 3.26 -10.43
C TRP A 118 4.97 2.02 -11.03
N THR A 119 6.12 1.61 -10.50
CA THR A 119 6.66 0.26 -10.74
C THR A 119 6.25 -0.67 -9.59
N GLY A 120 6.12 -1.96 -9.89
CA GLY A 120 5.83 -3.00 -8.90
C GLY A 120 6.79 -4.17 -9.07
N GLU A 121 7.27 -4.72 -7.97
CA GLU A 121 8.21 -5.84 -7.93
C GLU A 121 7.79 -6.83 -6.83
N ILE A 122 7.84 -8.13 -7.14
CA ILE A 122 7.73 -9.19 -6.13
C ILE A 122 9.12 -9.39 -5.53
N VAL A 123 9.25 -9.16 -4.23
CA VAL A 123 10.56 -9.15 -3.54
C VAL A 123 10.75 -10.36 -2.62
N GLY A 124 9.76 -11.24 -2.55
CA GLY A 124 9.81 -12.46 -1.74
C GLY A 124 8.43 -13.09 -1.60
N ASP A 125 8.35 -14.13 -0.79
CA ASP A 125 7.10 -14.83 -0.51
C ASP A 125 6.07 -13.88 0.09
N ARG A 126 4.89 -13.81 -0.53
CA ARG A 126 3.79 -12.92 -0.10
C ARG A 126 4.25 -11.47 0.12
N ALA A 127 5.31 -11.04 -0.57
CA ALA A 127 5.93 -9.75 -0.38
C ALA A 127 6.13 -9.02 -1.72
N ALA A 128 5.72 -7.76 -1.76
CA ALA A 128 5.85 -6.93 -2.95
C ALA A 128 6.14 -5.49 -2.59
N VAL A 129 6.68 -4.78 -3.56
CA VAL A 129 7.17 -3.43 -3.39
C VAL A 129 6.71 -2.58 -4.57
N LEU A 130 6.12 -1.42 -4.28
CA LEU A 130 5.69 -0.44 -5.27
C LEU A 130 6.52 0.85 -5.14
N ARG A 131 7.01 1.41 -6.25
CA ARG A 131 7.79 2.67 -6.28
C ARG A 131 7.20 3.70 -7.21
N SER A 132 7.05 4.92 -6.73
CA SER A 132 6.63 6.05 -7.55
C SER A 132 7.79 6.57 -8.40
N GLN A 133 7.48 7.49 -9.31
CA GLN A 133 8.48 8.39 -9.88
C GLN A 133 8.98 9.35 -8.81
N TYR A 134 10.12 9.99 -9.08
CA TYR A 134 10.43 11.27 -8.49
C TYR A 134 9.37 12.31 -8.90
N ASP A 135 8.85 13.06 -7.93
CA ASP A 135 7.93 14.18 -8.16
C ASP A 135 8.64 15.50 -7.86
N ALA A 136 8.99 16.25 -8.90
CA ALA A 136 9.73 17.50 -8.78
C ALA A 136 8.99 18.58 -7.96
N SER A 137 7.64 18.55 -7.96
CA SER A 137 6.85 19.54 -7.21
C SER A 137 7.01 19.38 -5.70
N THR A 138 7.14 18.13 -5.23
CA THR A 138 7.25 17.78 -3.81
C THR A 138 8.68 17.47 -3.38
N GLY A 139 9.55 17.07 -4.31
CA GLY A 139 10.95 16.74 -4.07
C GLY A 139 11.14 15.32 -3.53
N VAL A 140 10.12 14.48 -3.63
CA VAL A 140 10.14 13.14 -3.03
C VAL A 140 9.85 12.05 -4.04
N GLN A 141 10.30 10.85 -3.68
CA GLN A 141 9.83 9.58 -4.22
C GLN A 141 9.14 8.82 -3.08
N LEU A 142 8.10 8.06 -3.42
CA LEU A 142 7.40 7.22 -2.48
C LEU A 142 7.66 5.74 -2.78
N GLU A 143 7.85 4.99 -1.71
CA GLU A 143 8.00 3.54 -1.74
C GLU A 143 6.96 2.92 -0.80
N ARG A 144 6.36 1.81 -1.22
CA ARG A 144 5.45 1.01 -0.40
C ARG A 144 5.88 -0.43 -0.43
N ARG A 145 6.16 -1.00 0.74
CA ARG A 145 6.43 -2.43 0.91
C ARG A 145 5.22 -3.09 1.54
N PHE A 146 4.77 -4.18 0.94
CA PHE A 146 3.64 -4.98 1.37
C PHE A 146 4.11 -6.38 1.74
N GLU A 147 3.63 -6.89 2.86
CA GLU A 147 3.88 -8.26 3.31
C GLU A 147 2.58 -8.85 3.87
N LEU A 148 2.12 -9.96 3.28
CA LEU A 148 1.00 -10.73 3.79
C LEU A 148 1.54 -11.88 4.66
N ALA A 149 1.05 -11.98 5.88
CA ALA A 149 1.42 -13.04 6.80
C ALA A 149 1.10 -14.44 6.20
N ALA A 150 1.90 -15.45 6.54
CA ALA A 150 1.70 -16.80 6.01
C ALA A 150 0.47 -17.50 6.61
N ASP A 151 0.15 -17.19 7.88
CA ASP A 151 -0.78 -17.92 8.74
C ASP A 151 -1.92 -17.05 9.30
N SER A 152 -2.06 -15.81 8.82
CA SER A 152 -3.14 -14.91 9.21
C SER A 152 -3.53 -13.97 8.08
N SER A 153 -4.58 -13.19 8.27
CA SER A 153 -5.01 -12.19 7.29
C SER A 153 -4.25 -10.87 7.37
N LYS A 154 -3.26 -10.73 8.28
CA LYS A 154 -2.53 -9.47 8.45
C LYS A 154 -1.75 -9.11 7.17
N LEU A 155 -2.13 -8.01 6.54
CA LEU A 155 -1.33 -7.30 5.55
C LEU A 155 -0.60 -6.15 6.22
N GLU A 156 0.72 -6.16 6.19
CA GLU A 156 1.55 -5.03 6.58
C GLU A 156 1.85 -4.16 5.36
N CYS A 157 1.78 -2.84 5.53
CA CYS A 157 2.21 -1.86 4.54
C CYS A 157 3.13 -0.84 5.19
N THR A 158 4.37 -0.78 4.75
CA THR A 158 5.32 0.28 5.12
C THR A 158 5.40 1.28 3.97
N GLN A 159 4.97 2.52 4.21
CA GLN A 159 5.23 3.62 3.29
C GLN A 159 6.48 4.38 3.71
N THR A 160 7.40 4.59 2.78
CA THR A 160 8.60 5.40 2.97
C THR A 160 8.52 6.65 2.09
N ILE A 161 8.77 7.82 2.69
CA ILE A 161 8.92 9.09 1.98
C ILE A 161 10.42 9.34 1.82
N ILE A 162 10.90 9.31 0.59
CA ILE A 162 12.33 9.49 0.28
C ILE A 162 12.51 10.91 -0.24
N ASN A 163 13.34 11.73 0.43
CA ASN A 163 13.81 12.98 -0.16
C ASN A 163 14.74 12.62 -1.32
N ALA A 164 14.29 12.88 -2.54
CA ALA A 164 14.96 12.51 -3.78
C ALA A 164 15.29 13.76 -4.61
N SER A 165 15.34 14.93 -3.97
CA SER A 165 15.75 16.17 -4.63
C SER A 165 17.19 16.02 -5.18
N PRO A 166 17.44 16.42 -6.44
CA PRO A 166 18.78 16.51 -6.98
C PRO A 166 19.67 17.42 -6.15
N GLN A 167 20.97 17.18 -6.15
CA GLN A 167 21.93 17.92 -5.31
C GLN A 167 21.94 19.43 -5.58
N ASP A 168 21.71 19.84 -6.83
CA ASP A 168 21.62 21.24 -7.24
C ASP A 168 20.29 21.92 -6.87
N GLU A 169 19.29 21.13 -6.46
CA GLU A 169 17.96 21.58 -6.02
C GLU A 169 17.63 21.08 -4.59
N GLU A 170 18.64 20.71 -3.81
CA GLU A 170 18.46 20.08 -2.50
C GLU A 170 17.60 20.99 -1.60
N ARG A 171 16.54 20.40 -1.06
CA ARG A 171 15.65 21.09 -0.12
C ARG A 171 15.23 20.18 1.02
N THR A 172 15.03 20.78 2.18
CA THR A 172 14.33 20.10 3.28
C THR A 172 12.85 19.97 2.92
N VAL A 173 12.29 18.79 3.18
CA VAL A 173 10.86 18.50 2.98
C VAL A 173 10.28 17.96 4.28
N GLU A 174 9.09 18.45 4.65
CA GLU A 174 8.39 18.05 5.87
C GLU A 174 6.98 17.62 5.50
N TYR A 175 6.77 16.31 5.39
CA TYR A 175 5.50 15.72 5.00
C TYR A 175 5.03 14.65 5.98
N CYS A 176 3.72 14.55 6.15
CA CYS A 176 3.07 13.52 6.95
C CYS A 176 2.53 12.40 6.07
N HIS A 177 2.47 11.19 6.60
CA HIS A 177 1.71 10.11 5.97
C HIS A 177 0.21 10.42 5.94
N TRP A 178 -0.42 10.13 4.82
CA TRP A 178 -1.87 10.22 4.65
C TRP A 178 -2.36 8.92 4.04
N SER A 179 -3.46 8.36 4.54
CA SER A 179 -4.15 7.24 3.88
C SER A 179 -5.64 7.52 3.74
N ARG A 180 -6.26 6.88 2.74
CA ARG A 180 -7.71 6.91 2.53
C ARG A 180 -8.14 5.55 2.01
N THR A 181 -8.82 4.78 2.87
CA THR A 181 -9.34 3.45 2.54
C THR A 181 -10.82 3.53 2.25
N PHE A 182 -11.22 3.15 1.04
CA PHE A 182 -12.61 3.10 0.62
C PHE A 182 -13.09 1.67 0.79
N VAL A 183 -14.04 1.47 1.70
CA VAL A 183 -14.69 0.18 1.96
C VAL A 183 -16.14 0.22 1.48
N ASN A 184 -16.71 -0.95 1.23
CA ASN A 184 -18.14 -1.06 0.95
C ASN A 184 -18.95 -0.48 2.11
N GLY A 185 -19.91 0.40 1.83
CA GLY A 185 -20.65 1.18 2.84
C GLY A 185 -21.61 0.34 3.71
N TYR A 186 -22.34 1.01 4.60
CA TYR A 186 -23.35 0.43 5.50
C TYR A 186 -22.85 -0.53 6.59
N GLY A 187 -21.54 -0.64 6.78
CA GLY A 187 -20.93 -1.36 7.89
C GLY A 187 -20.95 -0.59 9.21
N THR A 188 -20.29 -1.16 10.21
CA THR A 188 -20.13 -0.57 11.54
C THR A 188 -18.69 -0.17 11.75
N CYS A 189 -18.44 1.10 12.08
CA CYS A 189 -17.12 1.56 12.49
C CYS A 189 -16.99 1.47 14.01
N VAL A 190 -15.86 0.97 14.48
CA VAL A 190 -15.50 0.87 15.90
C VAL A 190 -14.17 1.59 16.08
N LEU A 191 -14.15 2.57 16.97
CA LEU A 191 -12.97 3.35 17.30
C LEU A 191 -12.79 3.36 18.82
N PRO A 192 -11.64 2.94 19.34
CA PRO A 192 -11.34 3.14 20.76
C PRO A 192 -11.13 4.62 21.06
N VAL A 193 -11.57 5.11 22.23
CA VAL A 193 -11.35 6.51 22.65
C VAL A 193 -10.06 6.66 23.45
N SER A 194 -9.52 7.88 23.51
CA SER A 194 -8.36 8.20 24.35
C SER A 194 -8.73 9.23 25.41
N ARG A 195 -8.09 9.14 26.58
CA ARG A 195 -8.28 10.07 27.69
C ARG A 195 -6.93 10.68 28.09
N PRO A 196 -6.85 12.02 28.27
CA PRO A 196 -7.89 13.01 27.99
C PRO A 196 -8.16 13.14 26.47
N SER A 197 -9.40 13.46 26.09
CA SER A 197 -9.73 13.85 24.71
C SER A 197 -9.87 15.37 24.62
N ARG A 198 -9.48 15.93 23.48
CA ARG A 198 -9.72 17.32 23.08
C ARG A 198 -11.17 17.55 22.68
N PHE A 199 -11.93 16.48 22.42
CA PHE A 199 -13.31 16.54 21.97
C PHE A 199 -14.24 16.10 23.10
N PRO A 200 -15.19 16.95 23.54
CA PRO A 200 -16.09 16.62 24.67
C PRO A 200 -16.89 15.33 24.49
N GLN A 201 -17.23 14.99 23.24
CA GLN A 201 -17.96 13.76 22.88
C GLN A 201 -17.04 12.69 22.28
N PHE A 202 -15.71 12.82 22.39
CA PHE A 202 -14.68 11.97 21.75
C PHE A 202 -14.66 12.02 20.21
N TYR A 203 -15.54 12.82 19.60
CA TYR A 203 -15.55 13.13 18.18
C TYR A 203 -16.11 14.52 17.91
N VAL A 204 -15.83 15.03 16.70
CA VAL A 204 -16.44 16.23 16.12
C VAL A 204 -17.14 15.87 14.82
N ARG A 205 -18.10 16.68 14.39
CA ARG A 205 -18.81 16.51 13.11
C ARG A 205 -18.69 17.78 12.28
N TYR A 206 -18.41 17.63 10.99
CA TYR A 206 -18.45 18.75 10.06
C TYR A 206 -19.89 18.94 9.58
N ASP A 207 -20.48 20.06 9.96
CA ASP A 207 -21.88 20.37 9.63
C ASP A 207 -21.96 21.30 8.40
N PRO A 208 -22.77 20.95 7.38
CA PRO A 208 -23.04 21.80 6.24
C PRO A 208 -23.87 23.03 6.65
N PRO A 209 -23.93 24.10 5.83
CA PRO A 209 -23.29 24.22 4.51
C PRO A 209 -21.81 24.61 4.57
N ASN A 210 -21.35 25.20 5.67
CA ASN A 210 -20.04 25.85 5.74
C ASN A 210 -18.91 24.94 6.25
N ASN A 211 -19.17 23.64 6.44
CA ASN A 211 -18.25 22.69 7.06
C ASN A 211 -17.76 23.17 8.44
N LEU A 212 -18.64 23.79 9.22
CA LEU A 212 -18.31 24.20 10.59
C LEU A 212 -18.09 22.96 11.45
N ILE A 213 -17.05 23.01 12.28
CA ILE A 213 -16.72 21.91 13.18
C ILE A 213 -17.64 22.02 14.41
N ASN A 214 -18.58 21.08 14.52
CA ASN A 214 -19.42 20.92 15.68
C ASN A 214 -18.68 20.06 16.73
N PHE A 215 -18.34 20.69 17.85
CA PHE A 215 -17.65 20.06 18.99
C PHE A 215 -18.58 19.32 19.96
N GLN A 216 -19.89 19.51 19.83
CA GLN A 216 -20.90 18.83 20.63
C GLN A 216 -21.96 18.22 19.70
N PRO A 217 -21.56 17.36 18.75
CA PRO A 217 -22.50 16.68 17.89
C PRO A 217 -23.37 15.74 18.72
N ASN A 218 -24.63 15.61 18.31
CA ASN A 218 -25.52 14.56 18.79
C ASN A 218 -26.00 13.77 17.57
N ASP A 219 -25.80 12.46 17.61
CA ASP A 219 -26.19 11.55 16.53
C ASP A 219 -26.60 10.20 17.12
N ARG A 220 -27.84 9.76 16.84
CA ARG A 220 -28.37 8.50 17.36
C ARG A 220 -27.61 7.26 16.86
N HIS A 221 -26.84 7.40 15.78
CA HIS A 221 -26.06 6.32 15.17
C HIS A 221 -24.64 6.23 15.72
N ILE A 222 -24.26 7.13 16.64
CA ILE A 222 -22.94 7.17 17.27
C ILE A 222 -23.12 7.02 18.78
N GLN A 223 -22.54 5.98 19.35
CA GLN A 223 -22.68 5.66 20.77
C GLN A 223 -21.32 5.38 21.38
N LEU A 224 -21.08 5.89 22.59
CA LEU A 224 -19.97 5.45 23.42
C LEU A 224 -20.42 4.19 24.18
N VAL A 225 -19.76 3.07 23.91
CA VAL A 225 -19.94 1.80 24.63
C VAL A 225 -18.59 1.45 25.24
N ASP A 226 -18.53 1.43 26.57
CA ASP A 226 -17.29 1.35 27.34
C ASP A 226 -16.29 2.43 26.86
N ASP A 227 -15.11 2.03 26.40
CA ASP A 227 -14.09 2.94 25.84
C ASP A 227 -14.06 2.90 24.29
N HIS A 228 -15.19 2.64 23.63
CA HIS A 228 -15.29 2.61 22.17
C HIS A 228 -16.46 3.46 21.65
N LEU A 229 -16.17 4.29 20.64
CA LEU A 229 -17.20 4.87 19.78
C LEU A 229 -17.63 3.84 18.74
N ILE A 230 -18.94 3.57 18.72
CA ILE A 230 -19.60 2.67 17.78
C ILE A 230 -20.46 3.51 16.84
N ILE A 231 -20.18 3.42 15.54
CA ILE A 231 -20.93 4.07 14.46
C ILE A 231 -21.62 2.98 13.65
N ASN A 232 -22.89 2.73 13.94
CA ASN A 232 -23.60 1.53 13.48
C ASN A 232 -24.49 1.74 12.24
N ALA A 233 -24.60 2.98 11.78
CA ALA A 233 -25.30 3.37 10.56
C ALA A 233 -24.79 4.74 10.08
N ARG A 234 -25.33 5.21 8.94
CA ARG A 234 -24.99 6.51 8.37
C ARG A 234 -25.31 7.64 9.37
N PRO A 235 -24.31 8.42 9.83
CA PRO A 235 -24.54 9.63 10.62
C PRO A 235 -25.30 10.68 9.81
N LEU A 236 -25.93 11.64 10.50
CA LEU A 236 -26.61 12.79 9.88
C LEU A 236 -25.70 13.50 8.87
N ASN A 237 -24.45 13.78 9.27
CA ASN A 237 -23.38 14.26 8.40
C ASN A 237 -22.17 13.31 8.50
N PRO A 238 -21.72 12.70 7.39
CA PRO A 238 -20.80 11.57 7.43
C PRO A 238 -19.32 11.95 7.60
N LYS A 239 -18.99 13.23 7.69
CA LYS A 239 -17.61 13.70 7.91
C LYS A 239 -17.39 13.94 9.40
N LEU A 240 -16.67 13.02 10.03
CA LEU A 240 -16.35 13.03 11.45
C LEU A 240 -14.85 13.25 11.67
N GLY A 241 -14.48 13.83 12.80
CA GLY A 241 -13.10 13.97 13.25
C GLY A 241 -12.92 13.34 14.62
N PHE A 242 -11.79 12.69 14.84
CA PHE A 242 -11.46 11.96 16.07
C PHE A 242 -10.03 12.29 16.49
N ASP A 243 -9.74 12.15 17.78
CA ASP A 243 -8.41 12.39 18.34
C ASP A 243 -7.86 11.20 19.14
N SER A 244 -8.34 10.00 18.83
CA SER A 244 -7.85 8.76 19.44
C SER A 244 -6.37 8.54 19.13
N GLN A 245 -5.63 8.10 20.16
CA GLN A 245 -4.21 7.76 20.14
C GLN A 245 -3.96 6.26 20.33
N GLN A 246 -5.01 5.43 20.31
CA GLN A 246 -4.88 3.97 20.53
C GLN A 246 -4.33 3.21 19.32
N GLY A 247 -4.11 3.89 18.19
CA GLY A 247 -3.40 3.34 17.04
C GLY A 247 -4.19 2.41 16.12
N TRP A 248 -5.50 2.21 16.36
CA TRP A 248 -6.34 1.38 15.50
C TRP A 248 -7.77 1.92 15.35
N LEU A 249 -8.42 1.49 14.27
CA LEU A 249 -9.86 1.60 14.03
C LEU A 249 -10.30 0.32 13.32
N ALA A 250 -11.54 -0.10 13.53
CA ALA A 250 -12.09 -1.29 12.88
C ALA A 250 -13.34 -0.93 12.08
N TYR A 251 -13.55 -1.67 11.00
CA TYR A 251 -14.75 -1.58 10.19
C TYR A 251 -15.29 -2.99 9.95
N LEU A 252 -16.50 -3.24 10.44
CA LEU A 252 -17.23 -4.46 10.17
C LEU A 252 -18.14 -4.24 8.97
N SER A 253 -17.78 -4.83 7.83
CA SER A 253 -18.63 -4.85 6.64
C SER A 253 -19.90 -5.66 6.91
N ARG A 254 -21.03 -5.22 6.35
CA ARG A 254 -22.23 -6.05 6.23
C ARG A 254 -22.09 -6.79 4.90
N GLN A 255 -21.93 -8.11 4.96
CA GLN A 255 -22.01 -8.96 3.77
C GLN A 255 -23.47 -9.01 3.29
#